data_AF-A0A3P6DGQ3-F1
#
_entry.id   AF-A0A3P6DGQ3-F1
#
_cell.length_a   1.000
_cell.length_b   1.000
_cell.length_c   1.000
_cell.angle_alpha   90.00
_cell.angle_beta   90.00
_cell.angle_gamma   90.00
#
_symmetry.space_group_name_H-M   'P 1'
#
loop_
_entity.id
_entity.type
_entity.pdbx_description
1 polymer ?
#
loop_
_entity_poly.entity_id
_entity_poly.type
_entity_poly.pdbx_seq_one_letter_code
_entity_poly.pdbx_strand_id
1 'polypeptide(L)'
;MASVWSPVVAREMRLTCCKASGYLEFCTREILPRIPLDVKSKLPDDMQESVLQTLSIQALGQGTEIQLGLAVNSKKATLSVKRRLACEQVIYFSQAYQCLSGCDVVSHGCAKKLLLFIFWKFLEAKAAAYYYHGLVTEKGSEPACHASAVCCFLAASEILGESKKACLSFCLSPPVTRAPPMWGVMKHLSQKIPEIAFKKSQMYGYLLKEEEKVMQSLPELPDFQLSLIPEEFELPEMEAGSFARKPDPFAY
;
A
#
# COMPACT_ATOMS: atom_id res chain seq x y z
N MET A 1 4.89 7.54 25.39
CA MET A 1 3.45 7.52 25.04
C MET A 1 3.28 6.88 23.67
N ALA A 2 2.51 5.80 23.60
CA ALA A 2 2.27 5.10 22.35
C ALA A 2 1.29 5.92 21.49
N SER A 3 1.72 6.34 20.30
CA SER A 3 0.89 6.97 19.26
C SER A 3 -0.07 5.93 18.65
N VAL A 4 -0.91 5.33 19.49
CA VAL A 4 -1.89 4.32 19.10
C VAL A 4 -3.17 5.07 18.81
N TRP A 5 -3.60 5.04 17.55
CA TRP A 5 -4.94 5.45 17.19
C TRP A 5 -5.92 4.66 18.06
N SER A 6 -6.84 5.36 18.73
CA SER A 6 -7.97 4.68 19.36
C SER A 6 -8.65 3.79 18.31
N PRO A 7 -9.15 2.59 18.68
CA PRO A 7 -9.89 1.73 17.75
C PRO A 7 -11.05 2.43 17.04
N VAL A 8 -11.58 3.51 17.61
CA VAL A 8 -12.59 4.37 16.96
C VAL A 8 -11.96 5.14 15.80
N VAL A 9 -10.90 5.92 16.05
CA VAL A 9 -10.28 6.76 15.02
C VAL A 9 -9.69 5.93 13.88
N ALA A 10 -9.11 4.77 14.19
CA ALA A 10 -8.60 3.89 13.15
C ALA A 10 -9.72 3.29 12.26
N ARG A 11 -10.93 3.08 12.81
CA ARG A 11 -12.10 2.67 12.02
C ARG A 11 -12.59 3.81 11.12
N GLU A 12 -12.61 5.03 11.63
CA GLU A 12 -12.98 6.21 10.84
C GLU A 12 -11.98 6.45 9.70
N MET A 13 -10.67 6.40 9.96
CA MET A 13 -9.67 6.55 8.90
C MET A 13 -9.79 5.47 7.82
N ARG A 14 -10.04 4.21 8.20
CA ARG A 14 -10.29 3.14 7.25
C ARG A 14 -11.49 3.48 6.36
N LEU A 15 -12.59 3.98 6.95
CA LEU A 15 -13.78 4.38 6.21
C LEU A 15 -13.46 5.54 5.25
N THR A 16 -12.74 6.56 5.72
CA THR A 16 -12.29 7.68 4.89
C THR A 16 -11.48 7.20 3.69
N CYS A 17 -10.61 6.20 3.85
CA CYS A 17 -9.87 5.60 2.75
C CYS A 17 -10.79 4.92 1.71
N CYS A 18 -11.81 4.18 2.16
CA CYS A 18 -12.77 3.52 1.27
C CYS A 18 -13.61 4.55 0.49
N LYS A 19 -14.04 5.63 1.15
CA LYS A 19 -14.74 6.76 0.50
C LYS A 19 -13.88 7.47 -0.53
N ALA A 20 -12.63 7.79 -0.17
CA ALA A 20 -11.71 8.44 -1.09
C ALA A 20 -11.46 7.58 -2.33
N SER A 21 -11.27 6.26 -2.14
CA SER A 21 -11.18 5.31 -3.25
C SER A 21 -12.45 5.30 -4.11
N GLY A 22 -13.63 5.29 -3.48
CA GLY A 22 -14.93 5.37 -4.15
C GLY A 22 -15.10 6.60 -5.03
N TYR A 23 -14.75 7.79 -4.51
CA TYR A 23 -14.84 9.04 -5.26
C TYR A 23 -13.89 9.05 -6.47
N LEU A 24 -12.67 8.57 -6.29
CA LEU A 24 -11.67 8.51 -7.36
C LEU A 24 -12.07 7.49 -8.44
N GLU A 25 -12.59 6.33 -8.03
CA GLU A 25 -13.12 5.33 -8.95
C GLU A 25 -14.31 5.88 -9.74
N PHE A 26 -15.26 6.55 -9.07
CA PHE A 26 -16.38 7.23 -9.70
C PHE A 26 -15.89 8.26 -10.73
N CYS A 27 -14.88 9.07 -10.42
CA CYS A 27 -14.30 10.01 -11.37
C CYS A 27 -13.81 9.29 -12.63
N THR A 28 -13.10 8.17 -12.49
CA THR A 28 -12.57 7.41 -13.63
C THR A 28 -13.66 6.73 -14.47
N ARG A 29 -14.72 6.22 -13.82
CA ARG A 29 -15.79 5.46 -14.49
C ARG A 29 -16.87 6.35 -15.09
N GLU A 30 -17.25 7.42 -14.39
CA GLU A 30 -18.44 8.22 -14.73
C GLU A 30 -18.11 9.62 -15.23
N ILE A 31 -17.03 10.24 -14.74
CA ILE A 31 -16.71 11.63 -15.08
C ILE A 31 -15.78 11.71 -16.28
N LEU A 32 -14.58 11.10 -16.21
CA LEU A 32 -13.58 11.18 -17.27
C LEU A 32 -14.09 10.75 -18.65
N PRO A 33 -14.91 9.69 -18.80
CA PRO A 33 -15.42 9.28 -20.11
C PRO A 33 -16.38 10.29 -20.75
N ARG A 34 -16.99 11.16 -19.94
CA ARG A 34 -17.94 12.20 -20.39
C ARG A 34 -17.22 13.50 -20.78
N ILE A 35 -15.93 13.64 -20.48
CA ILE A 35 -15.14 14.82 -20.83
C ILE A 35 -14.70 14.72 -22.31
N PRO A 36 -14.98 15.74 -23.14
CA PRO A 36 -14.50 15.81 -24.51
C PRO A 36 -12.97 15.70 -24.61
N LEU A 37 -12.45 15.04 -25.66
CA LEU A 37 -11.01 14.76 -25.81
C LEU A 37 -10.13 16.02 -25.85
N ASP A 38 -10.62 17.10 -26.44
CA ASP A 38 -9.94 18.40 -26.52
C ASP A 38 -9.80 19.08 -25.15
N VAL A 39 -10.69 18.74 -24.20
CA VAL A 39 -10.60 19.15 -22.79
C VAL A 39 -9.75 18.16 -22.00
N LYS A 40 -9.92 16.84 -22.21
CA LYS A 40 -9.16 15.78 -21.52
C LYS A 40 -7.65 15.93 -21.72
N SER A 41 -7.22 16.32 -22.92
CA SER A 41 -5.81 16.60 -23.26
C SER A 41 -5.21 17.83 -22.56
N LYS A 42 -6.04 18.69 -21.99
CA LYS A 42 -5.63 19.89 -21.23
C LYS A 42 -5.73 19.68 -19.71
N LEU A 43 -6.19 18.51 -19.26
CA LEU A 43 -6.25 18.21 -17.84
C LEU A 43 -4.84 18.16 -17.24
N PRO A 44 -4.66 18.66 -16.01
CA PRO A 44 -3.37 18.55 -15.34
C PRO A 44 -2.97 17.08 -15.13
N ASP A 45 -1.66 16.85 -14.96
CA ASP A 45 -1.09 15.49 -14.82
C ASP A 45 -1.73 14.68 -13.68
N ASP A 46 -2.21 15.34 -12.61
CA ASP A 46 -2.83 14.70 -11.45
C ASP A 46 -4.29 14.25 -11.68
N MET A 47 -4.93 14.74 -12.76
CA MET A 47 -6.27 14.36 -13.19
C MET A 47 -6.26 13.31 -14.30
N GLN A 48 -5.08 12.83 -14.69
CA GLN A 48 -4.96 11.74 -15.65
C GLN A 48 -5.52 10.44 -15.07
N GLU A 49 -6.13 9.65 -15.94
CA GLU A 49 -6.87 8.45 -15.55
C GLU A 49 -6.02 7.45 -14.76
N SER A 50 -4.78 7.21 -15.20
CA SER A 50 -3.84 6.33 -14.50
C SER A 50 -3.46 6.84 -13.12
N VAL A 51 -3.34 8.16 -12.94
CA VAL A 51 -3.06 8.78 -11.64
C VAL A 51 -4.26 8.61 -10.70
N LEU A 52 -5.47 8.86 -11.18
CA LEU A 52 -6.69 8.72 -10.38
C LEU A 52 -6.94 7.24 -9.98
N GLN A 53 -6.73 6.29 -10.89
CA GLN A 53 -6.77 4.85 -10.58
C GLN A 53 -5.73 4.48 -9.53
N THR A 54 -4.49 4.95 -9.69
CA THR A 54 -3.40 4.71 -8.74
C THR A 54 -3.73 5.26 -7.35
N LEU A 55 -4.26 6.48 -7.27
CA LEU A 55 -4.67 7.10 -6.01
C LEU A 55 -5.84 6.35 -5.35
N SER A 56 -6.79 5.84 -6.14
CA SER A 56 -7.89 5.01 -5.63
C SER A 56 -7.35 3.74 -4.95
N ILE A 57 -6.46 3.02 -5.64
CA ILE A 57 -5.85 1.79 -5.11
C ILE A 57 -4.93 2.11 -3.92
N GLN A 58 -4.17 3.22 -3.97
CA GLN A 58 -3.34 3.69 -2.86
C GLN A 58 -4.17 3.88 -1.59
N ALA A 59 -5.37 4.46 -1.69
CA ALA A 59 -6.24 4.67 -0.54
C ALA A 59 -6.65 3.34 0.12
N LEU A 60 -6.97 2.31 -0.67
CA LEU A 60 -7.25 0.96 -0.15
C LEU A 60 -6.01 0.31 0.50
N GLY A 61 -4.83 0.47 -0.10
CA GLY A 61 -3.55 0.04 0.47
C GLY A 61 -3.29 0.68 1.84
N GLN A 62 -3.50 2.00 1.97
CA GLN A 62 -3.38 2.73 3.23
C GLN A 62 -4.44 2.30 4.27
N GLY A 63 -5.69 2.07 3.84
CA GLY A 63 -6.74 1.52 4.70
C GLY A 63 -6.35 0.16 5.29
N THR A 64 -5.70 -0.68 4.49
CA THR A 64 -5.21 -2.00 4.90
C THR A 64 -4.00 -1.89 5.83
N GLU A 65 -3.12 -0.90 5.63
CA GLU A 65 -2.03 -0.58 6.57
C GLU A 65 -2.56 -0.21 7.97
N ILE A 66 -3.64 0.56 8.03
CA ILE A 66 -4.32 0.92 9.28
C ILE A 66 -4.89 -0.33 9.96
N GLN A 67 -5.54 -1.23 9.20
CA GLN A 67 -6.04 -2.51 9.74
C GLN A 67 -4.91 -3.38 10.28
N LEU A 68 -3.78 -3.46 9.57
CA LEU A 68 -2.61 -4.18 10.05
C LEU A 68 -2.07 -3.55 11.34
N GLY A 69 -1.98 -2.22 11.41
CA GLY A 69 -1.57 -1.49 12.61
C GLY A 69 -2.43 -1.82 13.83
N LEU A 70 -3.75 -1.90 13.65
CA LEU A 70 -4.67 -2.36 14.70
C LEU A 70 -4.43 -3.83 15.09
N ALA A 71 -4.25 -4.71 14.09
CA ALA A 71 -3.98 -6.13 14.33
C ALA A 71 -2.67 -6.33 15.11
N VAL A 72 -1.62 -5.58 14.80
CA VAL A 72 -0.33 -5.65 15.52
C VAL A 72 -0.50 -5.33 17.01
N ASN A 73 -1.31 -4.33 17.34
CA ASN A 73 -1.57 -3.90 18.71
C ASN A 73 -2.62 -4.76 19.45
N SER A 74 -3.34 -5.63 18.74
CA SER A 74 -4.37 -6.48 19.32
C SER A 74 -3.80 -7.82 19.79
N LYS A 75 -4.06 -8.16 21.07
CA LYS A 75 -3.77 -9.50 21.63
C LYS A 75 -4.64 -10.60 21.01
N LYS A 76 -5.80 -10.24 20.44
CA LYS A 76 -6.75 -11.19 19.84
C LYS A 76 -6.42 -11.53 18.37
N ALA A 77 -5.64 -10.68 17.70
CA ALA A 77 -5.32 -10.89 16.29
C ALA A 77 -4.25 -11.97 16.12
N THR A 78 -4.61 -13.03 15.39
CA THR A 78 -3.70 -14.14 15.09
C THR A 78 -2.60 -13.72 14.10
N LEU A 79 -1.52 -14.51 14.01
CA LEU A 79 -0.48 -14.30 13.01
C LEU A 79 -1.03 -14.43 11.58
N SER A 80 -1.97 -15.35 11.36
CA SER A 80 -2.62 -15.54 10.06
C SER A 80 -3.35 -14.27 9.59
N VAL A 81 -4.03 -13.56 10.50
CA VAL A 81 -4.68 -12.28 10.19
C VAL A 81 -3.65 -11.22 9.81
N LYS A 82 -2.54 -11.11 10.56
CA LYS A 82 -1.47 -10.14 10.27
C LYS A 82 -0.78 -10.44 8.94
N ARG A 83 -0.50 -11.72 8.66
CA ARG A 83 0.04 -12.18 7.38
C ARG A 83 -0.88 -11.81 6.22
N ARG A 84 -2.17 -12.11 6.34
CA ARG A 84 -3.18 -11.79 5.32
C ARG A 84 -3.21 -10.29 5.02
N LEU A 85 -3.36 -9.44 6.02
CA LEU A 85 -3.40 -7.98 5.85
C LEU A 85 -2.10 -7.40 5.25
N ALA A 86 -0.95 -7.99 5.57
CA ALA A 86 0.32 -7.59 4.96
C ALA A 86 0.40 -8.02 3.48
N CYS A 87 -0.07 -9.22 3.13
CA CYS A 87 -0.12 -9.69 1.75
C CYS A 87 -1.14 -8.90 0.91
N GLU A 88 -2.32 -8.58 1.46
CA GLU A 88 -3.30 -7.71 0.79
C GLU A 88 -2.70 -6.33 0.46
N GLN A 89 -1.90 -5.73 1.36
CA GLN A 89 -1.17 -4.48 1.06
C GLN A 89 -0.18 -4.63 -0.10
N VAL A 90 0.53 -5.75 -0.18
CA VAL A 90 1.44 -6.04 -1.31
C VAL A 90 0.65 -6.02 -2.61
N ILE A 91 -0.51 -6.69 -2.65
CA ILE A 91 -1.36 -6.77 -3.84
C ILE A 91 -1.84 -5.37 -4.25
N TYR A 92 -2.39 -4.56 -3.32
CA TYR A 92 -2.82 -3.20 -3.64
C TYR A 92 -1.68 -2.35 -4.19
N PHE A 93 -0.52 -2.31 -3.54
CA PHE A 93 0.58 -1.47 -4.03
C PHE A 93 1.23 -2.02 -5.31
N SER A 94 1.16 -3.33 -5.58
CA SER A 94 1.52 -3.89 -6.87
C SER A 94 0.57 -3.44 -7.98
N GLN A 95 -0.74 -3.50 -7.75
CA GLN A 95 -1.73 -3.02 -8.72
C GLN A 95 -1.57 -1.51 -8.97
N ALA A 96 -1.41 -0.71 -7.91
CA ALA A 96 -1.17 0.73 -8.02
C ALA A 96 0.11 1.04 -8.82
N TYR A 97 1.19 0.26 -8.62
CA TYR A 97 2.42 0.44 -9.38
C TYR A 97 2.19 0.14 -10.86
N GLN A 98 1.53 -0.98 -11.19
CA GLN A 98 1.23 -1.40 -12.55
C GLN A 98 0.37 -0.38 -13.30
N CYS A 99 -0.61 0.24 -12.63
CA CYS A 99 -1.45 1.29 -13.21
C CYS A 99 -0.63 2.48 -13.71
N LEU A 100 0.49 2.79 -13.06
CA LEU A 100 1.25 4.02 -13.32
C LEU A 100 2.55 3.77 -14.10
N SER A 101 3.24 2.64 -13.88
CA SER A 101 4.62 2.40 -14.36
C SER A 101 4.78 2.36 -15.88
N GLY A 102 3.70 2.17 -16.63
CA GLY A 102 3.71 2.14 -18.10
C GLY A 102 3.24 3.42 -18.78
N CYS A 103 2.94 4.48 -18.02
CA CYS A 103 2.35 5.71 -18.56
C CYS A 103 3.39 6.79 -18.84
N ASP A 104 3.28 7.47 -19.97
CA ASP A 104 4.18 8.58 -20.37
C ASP A 104 4.20 9.73 -19.34
N VAL A 105 3.08 9.93 -18.62
CA VAL A 105 2.87 10.93 -17.56
C VAL A 105 3.90 10.79 -16.41
N VAL A 106 4.49 9.60 -16.21
CA VAL A 106 5.51 9.34 -15.18
C VAL A 106 6.81 10.12 -15.40
N SER A 107 7.03 10.68 -16.59
CA SER A 107 8.27 11.37 -16.92
C SER A 107 8.48 12.67 -16.13
N HIS A 108 7.41 13.30 -15.61
CA HIS A 108 7.47 14.62 -14.97
C HIS A 108 6.58 14.76 -13.72
N GLY A 109 6.89 15.78 -12.92
CA GLY A 109 5.99 16.31 -11.89
C GLY A 109 5.53 15.34 -10.79
N CYS A 110 4.25 15.46 -10.42
CA CYS A 110 3.63 14.77 -9.29
C CYS A 110 3.49 13.25 -9.53
N ALA A 111 3.28 12.81 -10.77
CA ALA A 111 3.12 11.39 -11.10
C ALA A 111 4.40 10.59 -10.84
N LYS A 112 5.57 11.15 -11.19
CA LYS A 112 6.86 10.53 -10.85
C LYS A 112 7.03 10.34 -9.35
N LYS A 113 6.69 11.37 -8.57
CA LYS A 113 6.79 11.33 -7.12
C LYS A 113 5.79 10.33 -6.50
N LEU A 114 4.58 10.26 -7.04
CA LEU A 114 3.59 9.24 -6.67
C LEU A 114 4.13 7.83 -6.92
N LEU A 115 4.73 7.55 -8.07
CA LEU A 115 5.31 6.24 -8.35
C LEU A 115 6.40 5.84 -7.34
N LEU A 116 7.27 6.78 -6.95
CA LEU A 116 8.27 6.56 -5.90
C LEU A 116 7.63 6.26 -4.54
N PHE A 117 6.53 6.94 -4.20
CA PHE A 117 5.76 6.65 -2.98
C PHE A 117 5.19 5.24 -3.00
N ILE A 118 4.52 4.86 -4.09
CA ILE A 118 3.92 3.53 -4.24
C ILE A 118 5.00 2.45 -4.15
N PHE A 119 6.14 2.64 -4.79
CA PHE A 119 7.25 1.68 -4.73
C PHE A 119 7.82 1.54 -3.31
N TRP A 120 8.00 2.65 -2.59
CA TRP A 120 8.43 2.61 -1.20
C TRP A 120 7.42 1.84 -0.32
N LYS A 121 6.13 2.16 -0.43
CA LYS A 121 5.08 1.48 0.37
C LYS A 121 4.92 0.02 0.00
N PHE A 122 5.08 -0.34 -1.27
CA PHE A 122 5.15 -1.73 -1.73
C PHE A 122 6.26 -2.49 -1.01
N LEU A 123 7.48 -1.94 -0.93
CA LEU A 123 8.59 -2.60 -0.24
C LEU A 123 8.33 -2.77 1.26
N GLU A 124 7.76 -1.76 1.93
CA GLU A 124 7.36 -1.90 3.34
C GLU A 124 6.30 -2.99 3.55
N ALA A 125 5.29 -3.03 2.69
CA ALA A 125 4.26 -4.07 2.72
C ALA A 125 4.87 -5.46 2.49
N LYS A 126 5.79 -5.59 1.52
CA LYS A 126 6.45 -6.84 1.17
C LYS A 126 7.35 -7.34 2.30
N ALA A 127 8.09 -6.45 2.96
CA ALA A 127 8.85 -6.78 4.16
C ALA A 127 7.94 -7.28 5.30
N ALA A 128 6.81 -6.62 5.54
CA ALA A 128 5.83 -7.06 6.53
C ALA A 128 5.21 -8.44 6.18
N ALA A 129 4.91 -8.67 4.90
CA ALA A 129 4.33 -9.91 4.41
C ALA A 129 5.29 -11.09 4.63
N TYR A 130 6.55 -10.97 4.23
CA TYR A 130 7.56 -11.99 4.49
C TYR A 130 7.81 -12.21 5.97
N TYR A 131 7.85 -11.15 6.78
CA TYR A 131 8.00 -11.28 8.23
C TYR A 131 6.88 -12.12 8.86
N TYR A 132 5.62 -11.79 8.57
CA TYR A 132 4.49 -12.55 9.11
C TYR A 132 4.34 -13.93 8.47
N HIS A 133 4.75 -14.09 7.21
CA HIS A 133 4.82 -15.39 6.56
C HIS A 133 5.82 -16.30 7.29
N GLY A 134 7.05 -15.84 7.51
CA GLY A 134 8.07 -16.57 8.27
C GLY A 134 7.60 -16.96 9.67
N LEU A 135 6.93 -16.06 10.40
CA LEU A 135 6.36 -16.36 11.72
C LEU A 135 5.26 -17.43 11.70
N VAL A 136 4.49 -17.52 10.62
CA VAL A 136 3.47 -18.58 10.48
C VAL A 136 4.14 -19.88 10.07
N THR A 137 5.05 -19.85 9.10
CA THR A 137 5.78 -21.01 8.59
C THR A 137 6.62 -21.67 9.69
N GLU A 138 7.26 -20.88 10.55
CA GLU A 138 8.05 -21.38 11.68
C GLU A 138 7.26 -22.26 12.66
N LYS A 139 5.93 -22.12 12.72
CA LYS A 139 5.09 -22.96 13.58
C LYS A 139 4.92 -24.39 13.07
N GLY A 140 5.35 -24.67 11.84
CA GLY A 140 5.41 -26.04 11.32
C GLY A 140 6.40 -26.89 12.11
N SER A 141 6.16 -28.20 12.16
CA SER A 141 6.99 -29.17 12.89
C SER A 141 8.16 -29.73 12.06
N GLU A 142 8.16 -29.48 10.74
CA GLU A 142 9.15 -30.04 9.83
C GLU A 142 10.41 -29.14 9.74
N PRO A 143 11.63 -29.72 9.65
CA PRO A 143 12.86 -28.93 9.49
C PRO A 143 12.84 -27.96 8.30
N ALA A 144 12.22 -28.36 7.18
CA ALA A 144 12.03 -27.51 6.00
C ALA A 144 11.19 -26.25 6.30
N CYS A 145 10.26 -26.31 7.26
CA CYS A 145 9.52 -25.14 7.71
C CYS A 145 10.44 -24.12 8.40
N HIS A 146 11.42 -24.58 9.20
CA HIS A 146 12.38 -23.69 9.86
C HIS A 146 13.35 -23.04 8.87
N ALA A 147 13.85 -23.81 7.90
CA ALA A 147 14.70 -23.27 6.84
C ALA A 147 13.94 -22.21 6.02
N SER A 148 12.75 -22.55 5.51
CA SER A 148 11.88 -21.61 4.77
C SER A 148 11.54 -20.35 5.58
N ALA A 149 11.27 -20.48 6.89
CA ALA A 149 11.01 -19.35 7.76
C ALA A 149 12.21 -18.40 7.88
N VAL A 150 13.43 -18.95 7.99
CA VAL A 150 14.66 -18.14 8.05
C VAL A 150 14.85 -17.37 6.74
N CYS A 151 14.62 -18.01 5.59
CA CYS A 151 14.68 -17.35 4.29
C CYS A 151 13.70 -16.17 4.21
N CYS A 152 12.48 -16.35 4.72
CA CYS A 152 11.50 -15.27 4.82
C CYS A 152 11.98 -14.12 5.71
N PHE A 153 12.60 -14.39 6.86
CA PHE A 153 13.11 -13.34 7.74
C PHE A 153 14.29 -12.57 7.13
N LEU A 154 15.20 -13.27 6.45
CA LEU A 154 16.31 -12.64 5.74
C LEU A 154 15.80 -11.74 4.61
N ALA A 155 14.87 -12.25 3.79
CA ALA A 155 14.24 -11.48 2.73
C ALA A 155 13.50 -10.24 3.27
N ALA A 156 12.73 -10.40 4.35
CA ALA A 156 12.05 -9.28 5.00
C ALA A 156 13.03 -8.19 5.45
N SER A 157 14.18 -8.59 6.01
CA SER A 157 15.21 -7.65 6.48
C SER A 157 15.91 -6.92 5.34
N GLU A 158 16.22 -7.62 4.26
CA GLU A 158 16.83 -7.02 3.06
C GLU A 158 15.87 -6.03 2.39
N ILE A 159 14.63 -6.45 2.13
CA ILE A 159 13.58 -5.61 1.53
C ILE A 159 13.31 -4.37 2.41
N LEU A 160 13.32 -4.52 3.74
CA LEU A 160 13.19 -3.37 4.64
C LEU A 160 14.39 -2.41 4.53
N GLY A 161 15.58 -2.91 4.25
CA GLY A 161 16.75 -2.08 3.93
C GLY A 161 16.55 -1.28 2.64
N GLU A 162 16.01 -1.91 1.60
CA GLU A 162 15.67 -1.26 0.33
C GLU A 162 14.54 -0.24 0.47
N SER A 163 13.52 -0.54 1.28
CA SER A 163 12.41 0.39 1.50
C SER A 163 12.87 1.71 2.08
N LYS A 164 13.88 1.70 2.97
CA LYS A 164 14.50 2.92 3.51
C LYS A 164 15.18 3.75 2.42
N LYS A 165 15.84 3.10 1.45
CA LYS A 165 16.44 3.80 0.28
C LYS A 165 15.35 4.40 -0.60
N ALA A 166 14.28 3.63 -0.88
CA ALA A 166 13.14 4.12 -1.66
C ALA A 166 12.44 5.32 -0.98
N CYS A 167 12.29 5.30 0.34
CA CYS A 167 11.79 6.43 1.13
C CYS A 167 12.62 7.70 0.92
N LEU A 168 13.96 7.58 0.97
CA LEU A 168 14.86 8.70 0.72
C LEU A 168 14.71 9.22 -0.71
N SER A 169 14.65 8.33 -1.71
CA SER A 169 14.41 8.72 -3.10
C SER A 169 13.09 9.46 -3.28
N PHE A 170 12.00 9.00 -2.66
CA PHE A 170 10.72 9.70 -2.64
C PHE A 170 10.85 11.09 -2.01
N CYS A 171 11.49 11.19 -0.84
CA CYS A 171 11.59 12.45 -0.09
C CYS A 171 12.43 13.51 -0.82
N LEU A 172 13.50 13.08 -1.48
CA LEU A 172 14.40 13.96 -2.24
C LEU A 172 13.84 14.32 -3.63
N SER A 173 12.80 13.63 -4.10
CA SER A 173 12.14 13.96 -5.37
C SER A 173 11.28 15.23 -5.22
N PRO A 174 11.32 16.18 -6.17
CA PRO A 174 10.48 17.37 -6.15
C PRO A 174 8.98 17.05 -6.12
N PRO A 175 8.16 17.81 -5.35
CA PRO A 175 8.60 18.83 -4.38
C PRO A 175 9.30 18.18 -3.18
N VAL A 176 10.47 18.65 -2.77
CA VAL A 176 11.25 18.00 -1.69
C VAL A 176 10.43 17.97 -0.39
N THR A 177 10.36 16.80 0.25
CA THR A 177 9.65 16.60 1.52
C THR A 177 10.60 16.07 2.59
N ARG A 178 10.33 16.40 3.86
CA ARG A 178 11.08 15.79 4.97
C ARG A 178 10.74 14.31 5.07
N ALA A 179 11.72 13.51 5.48
CA ALA A 179 11.47 12.12 5.84
C ALA A 179 10.40 12.06 6.94
N PRO A 180 9.30 11.32 6.73
CA PRO A 180 8.26 11.23 7.73
C PRO A 180 8.77 10.47 8.96
N PRO A 181 8.32 10.82 10.18
CA PRO A 181 8.62 10.02 11.35
C PRO A 181 8.07 8.60 11.16
N MET A 182 8.73 7.61 11.75
CA MET A 182 8.24 6.23 11.75
C MET A 182 6.84 6.17 12.36
N TRP A 183 5.88 5.65 11.60
CA TRP A 183 4.48 5.60 11.98
C TRP A 183 3.87 4.23 11.70
N GLY A 184 2.65 4.02 12.18
CA GLY A 184 1.86 2.81 11.90
C GLY A 184 2.58 1.51 12.28
N VAL A 185 2.49 0.52 11.40
CA VAL A 185 3.07 -0.83 11.57
C VAL A 185 4.60 -0.77 11.63
N MET A 186 5.21 0.11 10.83
CA MET A 186 6.66 0.19 10.69
C MET A 186 7.36 0.72 11.95
N LYS A 187 6.66 1.42 12.84
CA LYS A 187 7.16 1.74 14.18
C LYS A 187 7.61 0.50 14.97
N HIS A 188 6.93 -0.62 14.76
CA HIS A 188 7.26 -1.89 15.42
C HIS A 188 8.15 -2.77 14.54
N LEU A 189 7.83 -2.88 13.25
CA LEU A 189 8.53 -3.80 12.36
C LEU A 189 9.95 -3.36 12.00
N SER A 190 10.23 -2.05 11.96
CA SER A 190 11.55 -1.54 11.60
C SER A 190 12.69 -2.01 12.52
N GLN A 191 12.36 -2.32 13.78
CA GLN A 191 13.28 -2.90 14.76
C GLN A 191 13.16 -4.42 14.82
N LYS A 192 11.92 -4.95 14.84
CA LYS A 192 11.68 -6.38 14.98
C LYS A 192 12.19 -7.22 13.82
N ILE A 193 12.04 -6.74 12.58
CA ILE A 193 12.42 -7.52 11.40
C ILE A 193 13.92 -7.83 11.42
N PRO A 194 14.84 -6.84 11.54
CA PRO A 194 16.27 -7.13 11.60
C PRO A 194 16.66 -7.97 12.81
N GLU A 195 16.05 -7.72 13.98
CA GLU A 195 16.33 -8.47 15.21
C GLU A 195 15.98 -9.96 15.06
N ILE A 196 14.80 -10.26 14.53
CA ILE A 196 14.36 -11.64 14.33
C ILE A 196 15.17 -12.31 13.22
N ALA A 197 15.45 -11.61 12.12
CA ALA A 197 16.30 -12.13 11.05
C ALA A 197 17.67 -12.55 11.57
N PHE A 198 18.32 -11.70 12.37
CA PHE A 198 19.61 -12.00 12.98
C PHE A 198 19.55 -13.18 13.96
N LYS A 199 18.57 -13.20 14.87
CA LYS A 199 18.42 -14.30 15.85
C LYS A 199 18.16 -15.63 15.17
N LYS A 200 17.29 -15.65 14.15
CA LYS A 200 16.89 -16.87 13.46
C LYS A 200 17.98 -17.38 12.53
N SER A 201 18.74 -16.49 11.87
CA SER A 201 19.89 -16.90 11.06
C SER A 201 21.02 -17.51 11.91
N GLN A 202 21.22 -17.04 13.16
CA GLN A 202 22.17 -17.68 14.07
C GLN A 202 21.69 -19.07 14.52
N MET A 203 20.40 -19.21 14.84
CA MET A 203 19.85 -20.45 15.36
C MET A 203 19.73 -21.56 14.30
N TYR A 204 19.36 -21.21 13.08
CA TYR A 204 19.06 -22.15 12.00
C TYR A 204 20.01 -22.04 10.81
N GLY A 205 21.09 -21.25 10.91
CA GLY A 205 22.03 -21.03 9.80
C GLY A 205 22.72 -22.29 9.29
N TYR A 206 22.73 -23.38 10.07
CA TYR A 206 23.20 -24.68 9.60
C TYR A 206 22.27 -25.29 8.55
N LEU A 207 20.94 -25.11 8.67
CA LEU A 207 19.95 -25.61 7.70
C LEU A 207 20.11 -24.92 6.33
N LEU A 208 20.44 -23.62 6.34
CA LEU A 208 20.68 -22.86 5.11
C LEU A 208 21.88 -23.38 4.32
N LYS A 209 22.93 -23.83 5.01
CA LYS A 209 24.13 -24.40 4.38
C LYS A 209 23.87 -25.77 3.74
N GLU A 210 22.91 -26.51 4.26
CA GLU A 210 22.47 -27.80 3.69
C GLU A 210 21.53 -27.59 2.49
N GLU A 211 20.71 -26.53 2.51
CA GLU A 211 19.77 -26.17 1.44
C GLU A 211 20.33 -25.19 0.38
N GLU A 212 21.60 -24.75 0.51
CA GLU A 212 22.27 -23.83 -0.44
C GLU A 212 22.26 -24.31 -1.90
N LYS A 213 22.05 -25.62 -2.14
CA LYS A 213 21.87 -26.20 -3.49
C LYS A 213 20.45 -26.10 -4.06
N VAL A 214 19.45 -25.75 -3.26
CA VAL A 214 18.01 -25.77 -3.63
C VAL A 214 17.41 -24.36 -3.71
N MET A 215 18.04 -23.36 -3.08
CA MET A 215 17.44 -22.03 -2.92
C MET A 215 17.80 -21.06 -4.05
N GLN A 216 17.20 -21.23 -5.23
CA GLN A 216 17.31 -20.26 -6.33
C GLN A 216 16.22 -19.17 -6.31
N SER A 217 15.17 -19.34 -5.51
CA SER A 217 14.03 -18.40 -5.45
C SER A 217 13.51 -18.22 -4.03
N LEU A 218 13.08 -16.99 -3.71
CA LEU A 218 12.40 -16.68 -2.46
C LEU A 218 11.08 -17.47 -2.34
N PRO A 219 10.67 -17.88 -1.12
CA PRO A 219 9.37 -18.51 -0.91
C PRO A 219 8.23 -17.63 -1.44
N GLU A 220 7.30 -18.21 -2.20
CA GLU A 220 6.17 -17.45 -2.71
C GLU A 220 5.24 -17.00 -1.58
N LEU A 221 4.84 -15.73 -1.62
CA LEU A 221 3.84 -15.22 -0.70
C LEU A 221 2.45 -15.73 -1.09
N PRO A 222 1.60 -16.08 -0.12
CA PRO A 222 0.24 -16.53 -0.39
C PRO A 222 -0.59 -15.40 -1.01
N ASP A 223 -1.38 -15.76 -2.03
CA ASP A 223 -2.37 -14.89 -2.62
C ASP A 223 -3.66 -14.89 -1.79
N PHE A 224 -4.23 -13.71 -1.57
CA PHE A 224 -5.43 -13.53 -0.76
C PHE A 224 -6.42 -12.61 -1.47
N GLN A 225 -7.70 -12.92 -1.31
CA GLN A 225 -8.77 -12.02 -1.73
C GLN A 225 -8.68 -10.70 -0.95
N LEU A 226 -8.74 -9.59 -1.69
CA LEU A 226 -8.73 -8.23 -1.16
C LEU A 226 -9.98 -7.95 -0.32
N SER A 227 -9.79 -7.50 0.92
CA SER A 227 -10.90 -7.27 1.87
C SER A 227 -11.52 -5.87 1.76
N LEU A 228 -10.77 -4.88 1.28
CA LEU A 228 -11.30 -3.52 1.08
C LEU A 228 -11.66 -3.31 -0.39
N ILE A 229 -12.79 -2.67 -0.60
CA ILE A 229 -13.26 -2.23 -1.90
C ILE A 229 -13.57 -0.74 -1.84
N PRO A 230 -13.56 -0.04 -2.98
CA PRO A 230 -14.07 1.32 -3.07
C PRO A 230 -15.50 1.38 -2.52
N GLU A 231 -15.82 2.41 -1.73
CA GLU A 231 -17.19 2.64 -1.29
C GLU A 231 -18.00 3.17 -2.48
N GLU A 232 -19.16 2.58 -2.74
CA GLU A 232 -20.02 3.04 -3.84
C GLU A 232 -20.41 4.50 -3.63
N PHE A 233 -20.24 5.31 -4.67
CA PHE A 233 -20.56 6.72 -4.66
C PHE A 233 -21.48 7.07 -5.81
N GLU A 234 -22.54 7.80 -5.48
CA GLU A 234 -23.47 8.38 -6.44
C GLU A 234 -23.49 9.90 -6.24
N LEU A 235 -23.63 10.63 -7.35
CA LEU A 235 -23.81 12.08 -7.28
C LEU A 235 -25.14 12.38 -6.57
N PRO A 236 -25.16 13.34 -5.63
CA PRO A 236 -26.41 13.82 -5.07
C PRO A 236 -27.34 14.34 -6.16
N GLU A 237 -28.65 14.15 -5.99
CA GLU A 237 -29.64 14.75 -6.87
C GLU A 237 -29.47 16.27 -6.89
N MET A 238 -29.45 16.86 -8.10
CA MET A 238 -29.42 18.30 -8.23
C MET A 238 -30.78 18.89 -7.82
N GLU A 239 -30.80 19.65 -6.73
CA GLU A 239 -31.93 20.51 -6.38
C GLU A 239 -32.28 21.42 -7.58
N ALA A 240 -33.54 21.36 -8.02
CA ALA A 240 -34.05 21.99 -9.25
C ALA A 240 -33.94 23.53 -9.31
N GLY A 241 -33.47 24.18 -8.24
CA GLY A 241 -33.34 25.64 -8.14
C GLY A 241 -32.03 26.25 -8.64
N SER A 242 -31.00 25.45 -8.98
CA SER A 242 -29.64 25.96 -9.21
C SER A 242 -29.35 26.47 -10.64
N PHE A 243 -30.21 26.21 -11.62
CA PHE A 243 -30.02 26.65 -13.02
C PHE A 243 -31.17 27.48 -13.60
N ALA A 244 -32.14 27.91 -12.77
CA ALA A 244 -33.29 28.71 -13.23
C ALA A 244 -32.99 30.22 -13.39
N ARG A 245 -31.73 30.63 -13.60
CA ARG A 245 -31.43 31.89 -14.26
C ARG A 245 -31.07 31.58 -15.70
N LYS A 246 -32.08 31.63 -16.58
CA LYS A 246 -31.82 31.85 -18.00
C LYS A 246 -30.87 33.06 -18.10
N PRO A 247 -29.81 33.03 -18.92
CA PRO A 247 -29.09 34.25 -19.24
C PRO A 247 -30.12 35.22 -19.83
N ASP A 248 -30.29 36.37 -19.20
CA ASP A 248 -31.17 37.42 -19.70
C ASP A 248 -30.57 37.90 -21.05
N PRO A 249 -31.26 37.73 -22.19
CA PRO A 249 -30.75 38.18 -23.48
C PRO A 249 -30.63 39.71 -23.58
N PHE A 250 -31.00 40.46 -22.53
CA PHE A 250 -30.89 41.92 -22.47
C PHE A 250 -29.91 42.45 -21.41
N ALA A 251 -29.12 41.58 -20.76
CA ALA A 251 -28.01 42.04 -19.94
C ALA A 251 -26.81 42.42 -20.82
N TYR A 252 -26.87 43.62 -21.40
CA TYR A 252 -25.70 44.34 -21.92
C TYR A 252 -24.90 44.96 -20.77
#